data_AF-C0EJC0-F1
#
_entry.id   AF-C0EJC0-F1
#
_cell.length_a   1.000
_cell.length_b   1.000
_cell.length_c   1.000
_cell.angle_alpha   90.00
_cell.angle_beta   90.00
_cell.angle_gamma   90.00
#
_symmetry.space_group_name_H-M   'P 1'
#
loop_
_entity.id
_entity.type
_entity.pdbx_description
1 polymer ?
#
loop_
_entity_poly.entity_id
_entity_poly.type
_entity_poly.pdbx_seq_one_letter_code
_entity_poly.pdbx_strand_id
1 'polypeptide(L)' 'MDKLNRAAESAETLKLNDIGSVSFKTQQPLAVAAYEDNHAQGAFILIDEATNHTVAAGMIGKVSEANSFEI' A
#
# COMPACT_ATOMS: atom_id res chain seq x y z
N MET A 1 -17.64 -28.01 -5.05
CA MET A 1 -16.89 -26.89 -5.65
C MET A 1 -16.72 -25.86 -4.55
N ASP A 2 -15.59 -25.96 -3.86
CA ASP A 2 -15.30 -25.17 -2.67
C ASP A 2 -15.13 -23.70 -3.07
N LYS A 3 -15.88 -22.80 -2.44
CA LYS A 3 -15.73 -21.36 -2.69
C LYS A 3 -14.38 -20.99 -2.09
N LEU A 4 -13.47 -20.46 -2.92
CA LEU A 4 -12.17 -19.96 -2.49
C LEU A 4 -12.40 -18.86 -1.44
N ASN A 5 -12.42 -19.25 -0.16
CA ASN A 5 -12.51 -18.34 0.95
C ASN A 5 -11.16 -17.62 1.03
N ARG A 6 -11.04 -16.49 0.31
CA ARG A 6 -9.96 -15.52 0.54
C ARG A 6 -10.23 -14.83 1.88
N ALA A 7 -10.21 -15.58 2.97
CA ALA A 7 -10.16 -15.00 4.29
C ALA A 7 -8.77 -14.37 4.42
N ALA A 8 -8.70 -13.06 4.16
CA ALA A 8 -7.53 -12.29 4.58
C ALA A 8 -7.52 -12.35 6.10
N GLU A 9 -6.57 -13.11 6.66
CA GLU A 9 -6.37 -13.15 8.09
C GLU A 9 -5.67 -11.86 8.53
N SER A 10 -6.13 -11.29 9.63
CA SER A 10 -5.45 -10.15 10.24
C SER A 10 -4.06 -10.58 10.67
N ALA A 11 -3.04 -9.89 10.17
CA ALA A 11 -1.65 -10.09 10.54
C ALA A 11 -1.05 -8.77 11.03
N GLU A 12 -0.28 -8.83 12.11
CA GLU A 12 0.47 -7.67 12.61
C GLU A 12 1.73 -7.40 11.78
N THR A 13 2.25 -8.43 11.10
CA THR A 13 3.50 -8.34 10.33
C THR A 13 3.39 -9.13 9.03
N LEU A 14 4.13 -8.68 8.01
CA LEU A 14 4.34 -9.40 6.75
C LEU A 14 5.80 -9.84 6.67
N LYS A 15 6.03 -11.10 6.32
CA LYS A 15 7.36 -11.66 6.08
C LYS A 15 7.73 -11.53 4.59
N LEU A 16 8.96 -11.91 4.28
CA LEU A 16 9.45 -11.92 2.90
C LEU A 16 8.54 -12.79 2.03
N ASN A 17 8.13 -12.23 0.88
CA ASN A 17 7.20 -12.81 -0.09
C ASN A 17 5.73 -12.90 0.35
N ASP A 18 5.37 -12.40 1.53
CA ASP A 18 3.96 -12.29 1.89
C ASP A 18 3.28 -11.19 1.04
N ILE A 19 2.01 -11.41 0.73
CA ILE A 19 1.16 -10.45 0.01
C ILE A 19 0.05 -10.05 0.96
N GLY A 20 -0.09 -8.75 1.19
CA GLY A 20 -1.11 -8.21 2.08
C GLY A 20 -1.60 -6.83 1.65
N SER A 21 -2.76 -6.46 2.18
CA SER A 21 -3.30 -5.11 2.06
C SER A 21 -2.91 -4.31 3.29
N VAL A 22 -2.34 -3.12 3.09
CA VAL A 22 -1.89 -2.23 4.17
C VAL A 22 -2.36 -0.81 3.88
N SER A 23 -2.45 0.00 4.94
CA SER A 23 -2.76 1.43 4.85
C SER A 23 -1.53 2.23 5.23
N PHE A 24 -1.14 3.18 4.38
CA PHE A 24 -0.03 4.09 4.65
C PHE A 24 -0.57 5.47 5.07
N LYS A 25 0.10 6.06 6.07
CA LYS A 25 -0.02 7.49 6.36
C LYS A 25 1.27 8.17 5.92
N THR A 26 1.15 9.17 5.07
CA THR A 26 2.29 9.92 4.56
C THR A 26 2.53 11.19 5.38
N GLN A 27 3.77 11.65 5.45
CA GLN A 27 4.11 12.89 6.16
C GLN A 27 3.57 14.14 5.44
N GLN A 28 3.55 14.09 4.11
CA GLN A 28 3.00 15.13 3.25
C GLN A 28 1.99 14.52 2.27
N PRO A 29 1.02 15.29 1.76
CA PRO A 29 0.13 14.84 0.70
C PRO A 29 0.93 14.39 -0.52
N LEU A 30 0.58 13.24 -1.09
CA LEU A 30 1.17 12.72 -2.31
C LEU A 30 0.12 12.72 -3.43
N ALA A 31 0.53 13.19 -4.61
CA ALA A 31 -0.28 13.05 -5.82
C ALA A 31 -0.19 11.61 -6.31
N VAL A 32 -1.18 10.79 -5.96
CA VAL A 32 -1.26 9.36 -6.30
C VAL A 32 -2.59 9.03 -6.95
N ALA A 33 -2.62 7.95 -7.72
CA ALA A 33 -3.83 7.41 -8.32
C ALA A 33 -3.96 5.91 -7.99
N ALA A 34 -5.16 5.35 -8.15
CA ALA A 34 -5.31 3.90 -8.12
C ALA A 34 -4.52 3.28 -9.28
N TYR A 35 -3.86 2.15 -9.03
CA TYR A 35 -3.02 1.48 -10.02
C TYR A 35 -3.80 1.06 -11.26
N GLU A 36 -5.06 0.64 -11.08
CA GLU A 36 -5.97 0.26 -12.17
C GLU A 36 -6.29 1.42 -13.12
N ASP A 37 -6.29 2.66 -12.62
CA ASP A 37 -6.54 3.86 -13.42
C ASP A 37 -5.26 4.37 -14.08
N ASN A 38 -4.15 4.38 -13.34
CA ASN A 38 -2.85 4.82 -13.83
C ASN A 38 -1.71 4.03 -13.18
N HIS A 39 -1.16 3.08 -13.95
CA HIS A 39 -0.09 2.20 -13.48
C HIS A 39 1.17 2.96 -13.03
N ALA A 40 1.49 4.10 -13.67
CA ALA A 40 2.69 4.87 -13.34
C ALA A 40 2.54 5.66 -12.04
N GLN A 41 1.34 6.13 -11.71
CA GLN A 41 1.05 6.87 -10.46
C GLN A 41 0.54 6.00 -9.32
N GLY A 42 0.14 4.76 -9.62
CA GLY A 42 -0.35 3.80 -8.63
C GLY A 42 0.65 2.72 -8.25
N ALA A 43 1.82 2.63 -8.87
CA ALA A 43 2.90 1.74 -8.47
C ALA A 43 3.87 2.43 -7.52
N PHE A 44 4.38 1.70 -6.53
CA PHE A 44 5.42 2.20 -5.64
C PHE A 44 6.34 1.09 -5.14
N ILE A 45 7.47 1.50 -4.59
CA ILE A 45 8.39 0.65 -3.82
C ILE A 45 8.62 1.26 -2.44
N LEU A 46 8.90 0.42 -1.45
CA LEU A 46 9.37 0.86 -0.14
C LEU A 46 10.88 0.70 -0.06
N ILE A 47 11.55 1.77 0.33
CA ILE A 47 12.99 1.80 0.57
C ILE A 47 13.22 1.93 2.07
N ASP A 48 14.06 1.06 2.61
CA ASP A 48 14.60 1.22 3.96
C ASP A 48 15.64 2.35 3.97
N GLU A 49 15.42 3.38 4.78
CA GLU A 49 16.28 4.57 4.85
C GLU A 49 17.67 4.30 5.43
N ALA A 50 17.84 3.26 6.25
CA ALA A 50 19.12 2.92 6.86
C ALA A 50 20.02 2.13 5.91
N THR A 51 19.43 1.27 5.08
CA THR A 51 20.17 0.35 4.18
C THR A 51 20.08 0.72 2.70
N ASN A 52 19.13 1.58 2.32
CA ASN A 52 18.74 1.87 0.94
C ASN A 52 18.25 0.64 0.15
N HIS A 53 17.92 -0.46 0.83
CA HIS A 53 17.37 -1.64 0.18
C HIS A 53 15.88 -1.45 -0.15
N THR A 54 15.48 -1.98 -1.31
CA THR A 54 14.05 -2.14 -1.61
C THR A 54 13.50 -3.30 -0.80
N VAL A 55 12.57 -3.00 0.11
CA VAL A 55 11.99 -4.00 1.02
C VAL A 55 10.61 -4.48 0.58
N ALA A 56 9.92 -3.73 -0.27
CA ALA A 56 8.64 -4.12 -0.84
C ALA A 56 8.36 -3.39 -2.17
N ALA A 57 7.46 -3.96 -2.97
CA ALA A 57 6.80 -3.30 -4.08
C ALA A 57 5.29 -3.39 -3.86
N GLY A 58 4.54 -2.38 -4.33
CA GLY A 58 3.12 -2.29 -4.07
C GLY A 58 2.34 -1.56 -5.16
N MET A 59 1.03 -1.75 -5.10
CA MET A 59 0.05 -1.10 -5.96
C MET A 59 -0.99 -0.41 -5.08
N ILE A 60 -1.35 0.82 -5.42
CA ILE A 60 -2.35 1.60 -4.72
C ILE A 60 -3.72 1.13 -5.18
N GLY A 61 -4.51 0.55 -4.27
CA GLY A 61 -5.88 0.13 -4.55
C GLY A 61 -6.93 1.19 -4.23
N LYS A 62 -6.85 1.80 -3.04
CA LYS A 62 -7.79 2.85 -2.62
C LYS A 62 -7.02 4.05 -2.10
N VAL A 63 -7.35 5.23 -2.60
CA VAL A 63 -6.86 6.51 -2.08
C VAL A 63 -7.91 7.06 -1.12
N SER A 64 -7.50 7.33 0.12
CA SER A 64 -8.33 8.09 1.06
C SER A 64 -7.79 9.51 1.15
N GLU A 65 -8.64 10.50 0.91
CA GLU A 65 -8.28 11.89 1.18
C GLU A 65 -8.07 12.06 2.69
N ALA A 66 -6.90 12.56 3.08
CA ALA A 66 -6.69 12.97 4.46
C ALA A 66 -7.55 14.22 4.69
N ASN A 67 -8.49 14.15 5.65
CA ASN A 67 -9.32 15.28 6.05
C ASN A 67 -8.43 16.51 6.23
N SER A 68 -8.66 17.52 5.40
CA SER A 68 -8.05 18.83 5.57
C SER A 68 -8.61 19.39 6.87
N PHE A 69 -7.78 19.48 7.91
CA PHE A 69 -8.17 20.18 9.11
C PHE A 69 -8.34 21.66 8.74
N GLU A 70 -9.58 22.13 8.77
CA GLU A 70 -9.88 23.57 8.81
C GLU A 70 -9.21 24.15 10.07
N ILE A 71 -8.55 25.31 9.90
CA ILE A 71 -7.97 26.13 10.96
C ILE A 71 -9.10 26.79 11.75
#